data_AF-A0A4Y2M311-F1
#
_entry.id   AF-A0A4Y2M311-F1
#
_cell.length_a   1.000
_cell.length_b   1.000
_cell.length_c   1.000
_cell.angle_alpha   90.00
_cell.angle_beta   90.00
_cell.angle_gamma   90.00
#
_symmetry.space_group_name_H-M   'P 1'
#
loop_
_entity.id
_entity.type
_entity.pdbx_description
1 polymer ?
#
loop_
_entity_poly.entity_id
_entity_poly.type
_entity_poly.pdbx_seq_one_letter_code
_entity_poly.pdbx_strand_id
1 'polypeptide(L)'
;MWAWIWSWLLSFWKTAEEEIDPIGQEELELAEVLVDKNFEELPCHRMHVEYKAVFTQYSGFHVPMNFEGQKLVYEVLETRAHGSIYDASYKRQFLLNGKDSSKFLDALVTSDIESE
;
A
#
# COMPACT_ATOMS: atom_id res chain seq x y z
N MET A 1 50.15 7.15 -14.53
CA MET A 1 48.98 8.06 -14.53
C MET A 1 47.65 7.36 -14.21
N TRP A 2 47.55 6.02 -14.25
CA TRP A 2 46.30 5.28 -14.01
C TRP A 2 46.07 4.78 -12.56
N ALA A 3 47.14 4.66 -11.76
CA ALA A 3 47.05 4.15 -10.38
C ALA A 3 46.34 5.11 -9.40
N TRP A 4 46.39 6.42 -9.66
CA TRP A 4 45.84 7.44 -8.78
C TRP A 4 44.32 7.55 -8.92
N ILE A 5 43.79 7.31 -10.12
CA ILE A 5 42.34 7.29 -10.40
C ILE A 5 41.69 6.10 -9.69
N TRP A 6 42.33 4.93 -9.69
CA TRP A 6 41.83 3.75 -8.98
C TRP A 6 41.86 3.90 -7.46
N SER A 7 42.92 4.51 -6.92
CA SER A 7 43.01 4.82 -5.48
C SER A 7 41.91 5.79 -5.05
N TRP A 8 41.65 6.83 -5.86
CA TRP A 8 40.60 7.80 -5.60
C TRP A 8 39.19 7.19 -5.71
N LEU A 9 38.93 6.35 -6.72
CA LEU A 9 37.64 5.65 -6.85
C LEU A 9 37.39 4.66 -5.72
N LEU A 10 38.41 3.92 -5.26
CA LEU A 10 38.29 3.02 -4.11
C LEU A 10 38.07 3.77 -2.80
N SER A 11 38.73 4.92 -2.62
CA SER A 11 38.49 5.79 -1.47
C SER A 11 37.08 6.37 -1.51
N PHE A 12 36.62 6.83 -2.67
CA PHE A 12 35.27 7.35 -2.88
C PHE A 12 34.20 6.29 -2.62
N TRP A 13 34.40 5.05 -3.09
CA TRP A 13 33.49 3.93 -2.82
C TRP A 13 33.48 3.51 -1.36
N LYS A 14 34.64 3.50 -0.67
CA LYS A 14 34.68 3.24 0.78
C LYS A 14 33.93 4.30 1.58
N THR A 15 34.06 5.57 1.22
CA THR A 15 33.33 6.65 1.89
C THR A 15 31.83 6.56 1.61
N ALA A 16 31.43 6.15 0.41
CA ALA A 16 30.02 5.92 0.07
C ALA A 16 29.40 4.72 0.81
N GLU A 17 30.17 3.66 1.09
CA GLU A 17 29.72 2.53 1.94
C GLU A 17 29.59 2.94 3.42
N GLU A 18 30.42 3.88 3.90
CA GLU A 18 30.34 4.41 5.26
C GLU A 18 29.22 5.47 5.45
N GLU A 19 28.76 6.12 4.36
CA GLU A 19 27.66 7.10 4.37
C GLU A 19 26.27 6.49 4.18
N ILE A 20 26.17 5.21 3.81
CA ILE A 20 24.90 4.47 3.91
C ILE A 20 24.75 4.13 5.39
N ASP A 21 24.03 4.98 6.12
CA ASP A 21 23.60 4.66 7.49
C ASP A 21 22.92 3.29 7.46
N PRO A 22 23.52 2.24 8.03
CA PRO A 22 22.87 0.95 8.07
C PRO A 22 21.63 1.15 8.92
N ILE A 23 20.45 0.95 8.33
CA ILE A 23 19.15 0.98 9.04
C ILE A 23 19.38 0.32 10.40
N GLY A 24 19.31 1.13 11.45
CA GLY A 24 19.70 0.70 12.79
C GLY A 24 18.87 -0.52 13.17
N GLN A 25 19.44 -1.47 13.94
CA GLN A 25 18.69 -2.64 14.39
C GLN A 25 17.36 -2.26 15.08
N GLU A 26 17.32 -1.08 15.69
CA GLU A 26 16.13 -0.49 16.31
C GLU A 26 15.08 0.00 15.30
N GLU A 27 15.49 0.53 14.14
CA GLU A 27 14.59 0.86 13.01
C GLU A 27 14.06 -0.41 12.32
N LEU A 28 14.88 -1.45 12.23
CA LEU A 28 14.49 -2.79 11.77
C LEU A 28 13.48 -3.43 12.74
N GLU A 29 13.72 -3.35 14.04
CA GLU A 29 12.77 -3.82 15.06
C GLU A 29 11.49 -2.98 15.05
N LEU A 30 11.55 -1.66 14.88
CA LEU A 30 10.36 -0.82 14.72
C LEU A 30 9.58 -1.16 13.45
N ALA A 31 10.27 -1.43 12.34
CA ALA A 31 9.64 -1.90 11.11
C ALA A 31 8.98 -3.28 11.33
N GLU A 32 9.65 -4.22 11.99
CA GLU A 32 9.10 -5.54 12.33
C GLU A 32 7.94 -5.48 13.34
N VAL A 33 7.97 -4.55 14.29
CA VAL A 33 6.90 -4.32 15.28
C VAL A 33 5.68 -3.64 14.65
N LEU A 34 5.87 -2.85 13.60
CA LEU A 34 4.78 -2.27 12.79
C LEU A 34 4.17 -3.26 11.80
N VAL A 35 4.84 -4.39 11.51
CA VAL A 35 4.22 -5.53 10.82
C VAL A 35 3.35 -6.27 11.83
N ASP A 36 2.12 -5.80 11.99
CA ASP A 36 1.09 -6.49 12.77
C ASP A 36 0.92 -7.92 12.24
N LYS A 37 1.34 -8.96 12.98
CA LYS A 37 1.42 -10.33 12.43
C LYS A 37 0.06 -10.97 12.13
N ASN A 38 -1.05 -10.32 12.47
CA ASN A 38 -2.40 -10.85 12.32
C ASN A 38 -3.23 -10.00 11.34
N PHE A 39 -2.94 -10.13 10.05
CA PHE A 39 -3.77 -9.56 9.00
C PHE A 39 -4.97 -10.46 8.68
N GLU A 40 -6.11 -9.83 8.43
CA GLU A 40 -7.32 -10.52 8.00
C GLU A 40 -7.33 -10.73 6.48
N GLU A 41 -7.94 -11.84 6.07
CA GLU A 41 -8.20 -12.15 4.66
C GLU A 41 -9.51 -11.48 4.19
N LEU A 42 -9.51 -11.02 2.93
CA LEU A 42 -10.72 -10.48 2.31
C LEU A 42 -11.70 -11.59 1.90
N PRO A 43 -13.01 -11.28 1.73
CA PRO A 43 -13.99 -12.26 1.25
C PRO A 43 -13.60 -12.96 -0.06
N CYS A 44 -12.89 -12.26 -0.96
CA CYS A 44 -12.41 -12.81 -2.22
C CYS A 44 -10.96 -13.35 -2.15
N HIS A 45 -10.36 -13.52 -0.97
CA HIS A 45 -8.94 -13.90 -0.82
C HIS A 45 -8.59 -15.19 -1.55
N ARG A 46 -9.46 -16.21 -1.50
CA ARG A 46 -9.26 -17.46 -2.25
C ARG A 46 -9.09 -17.23 -3.76
N MET A 47 -9.91 -16.35 -4.34
CA MET A 47 -9.80 -16.01 -5.77
C MET A 47 -8.51 -15.25 -6.05
N HIS A 48 -8.10 -14.34 -5.18
CA HIS A 48 -6.85 -13.62 -5.34
C HIS A 48 -5.64 -14.56 -5.38
N VAL A 49 -5.60 -15.56 -4.49
CA VAL A 49 -4.55 -16.60 -4.51
C VAL A 49 -4.60 -17.43 -5.80
N GLU A 50 -5.79 -17.84 -6.24
CA GLU A 50 -6.00 -18.60 -7.48
C GLU A 50 -5.46 -17.86 -8.72
N TYR A 51 -5.67 -16.54 -8.79
CA TYR A 51 -5.16 -15.68 -9.86
C TYR A 51 -3.75 -15.14 -9.63
N LYS A 52 -3.05 -15.61 -8.60
CA LYS A 52 -1.68 -15.20 -8.25
C LYS A 52 -1.55 -13.70 -7.97
N ALA A 53 -2.41 -13.19 -7.10
CA ALA A 53 -2.29 -11.82 -6.62
C ALA A 53 -0.97 -11.62 -5.86
N VAL A 54 -0.33 -10.49 -6.11
CA VAL A 54 0.74 -9.94 -5.27
C VAL A 54 0.07 -9.13 -4.17
N PHE A 55 0.23 -9.55 -2.92
CA PHE A 55 -0.44 -8.92 -1.78
C PHE A 55 0.41 -7.81 -1.17
N THR A 56 -0.30 -6.83 -0.60
CA THR A 56 0.24 -5.85 0.34
C THR A 56 -0.62 -5.80 1.60
N GLN A 57 -0.17 -5.09 2.61
CA GLN A 57 -0.84 -4.93 3.89
C GLN A 57 -1.47 -3.54 3.96
N TYR A 58 -2.78 -3.48 4.19
CA TYR A 58 -3.48 -2.21 4.32
C TYR A 58 -4.66 -2.32 5.28
N SER A 59 -4.73 -1.39 6.25
CA SER A 59 -5.83 -1.28 7.22
C SER A 59 -6.14 -2.60 7.97
N GLY A 60 -5.12 -3.41 8.27
CA GLY A 60 -5.30 -4.71 8.94
C GLY A 60 -5.67 -5.87 8.01
N PHE A 61 -5.68 -5.68 6.69
CA PHE A 61 -6.01 -6.72 5.71
C PHE A 61 -4.86 -7.04 4.75
N HIS A 62 -4.83 -8.28 4.26
CA HIS A 62 -4.09 -8.68 3.07
C HIS A 62 -4.88 -8.33 1.81
N VAL A 63 -4.44 -7.30 1.09
CA VAL A 63 -5.12 -6.75 -0.09
C VAL A 63 -4.30 -7.00 -1.36
N PRO A 64 -4.93 -7.32 -2.51
CA PRO A 64 -4.21 -7.49 -3.78
C PRO A 64 -3.74 -6.13 -4.31
N MET A 65 -2.46 -6.02 -4.68
CA MET A 65 -1.88 -4.82 -5.30
C MET A 65 -1.92 -4.91 -6.84
N ASN A 66 -1.58 -6.07 -7.38
CA ASN A 66 -1.62 -6.42 -8.79
C ASN A 66 -1.58 -7.96 -8.91
N PHE A 67 -1.69 -8.50 -10.12
CA PHE A 67 -1.55 -9.95 -10.37
C PHE A 67 -0.21 -10.29 -11.02
N GLU A 68 0.36 -11.44 -10.66
CA GLU A 68 1.62 -11.92 -11.22
C GLU A 68 1.56 -12.04 -12.75
N GLY A 69 2.70 -11.78 -13.40
CA GLY A 69 2.81 -11.86 -14.85
C GLY A 69 2.28 -10.62 -15.59
N GLN A 70 1.70 -9.64 -14.88
CA GLN A 70 1.29 -8.36 -15.46
C GLN A 70 1.98 -7.21 -14.72
N LYS A 71 2.43 -6.20 -15.48
CA LYS A 71 2.86 -4.93 -14.90
C LYS A 71 1.63 -4.12 -14.53
N LEU A 72 1.67 -3.43 -13.39
CA LEU A 72 0.60 -2.53 -12.93
C LEU A 72 0.10 -1.56 -14.02
N VAL A 73 1.00 -1.07 -14.88
CA VAL A 73 0.64 -0.16 -15.99
C VAL A 73 -0.39 -0.79 -16.95
N TYR A 74 -0.32 -2.10 -17.18
CA TYR A 74 -1.28 -2.78 -18.04
C TYR A 74 -2.66 -2.86 -17.39
N GLU A 75 -2.75 -3.19 -16.10
CA GLU A 75 -4.03 -3.18 -15.38
C GLU A 75 -4.69 -1.79 -15.43
N VAL A 76 -3.91 -0.71 -15.29
CA VAL A 76 -4.43 0.66 -15.41
C VAL A 76 -4.94 0.96 -16.82
N LEU A 77 -4.22 0.54 -17.87
CA LEU A 77 -4.63 0.75 -19.26
C LEU A 77 -5.89 -0.07 -19.59
N GLU A 78 -5.94 -1.33 -19.19
CA GLU A 78 -7.10 -2.22 -19.37
C GLU A 78 -8.34 -1.70 -18.64
N THR A 79 -8.18 -1.19 -17.42
CA THR A 79 -9.28 -0.55 -16.67
C THR A 79 -9.90 0.61 -17.44
N ARG A 80 -9.09 1.39 -18.17
CA ARG A 80 -9.57 2.54 -18.95
C ARG A 80 -10.15 2.12 -20.30
N ALA A 81 -9.61 1.08 -20.92
CA ALA A 81 -10.02 0.62 -22.24
C ALA A 81 -11.28 -0.25 -22.20
N HIS A 82 -11.39 -1.13 -21.19
CA HIS A 82 -12.40 -2.19 -21.12
C HIS A 82 -13.15 -2.21 -19.77
N GLY A 83 -12.44 -1.92 -18.67
CA GLY A 83 -12.99 -1.98 -17.31
C GLY A 83 -12.37 -3.11 -16.48
N SER A 84 -12.45 -2.96 -15.15
CA SER A 84 -11.82 -3.88 -14.18
C SER A 84 -12.69 -4.07 -12.94
N ILE A 85 -12.41 -5.15 -12.21
CA ILE A 85 -13.03 -5.46 -10.92
C ILE A 85 -12.00 -5.22 -9.82
N TYR A 86 -12.41 -4.50 -8.77
CA TYR A 86 -11.57 -4.22 -7.60
C TYR A 86 -12.24 -4.79 -6.34
N ASP A 87 -11.46 -5.51 -5.52
CA ASP A 87 -11.93 -5.89 -4.18
C ASP A 87 -11.75 -4.71 -3.22
N ALA A 88 -12.85 -4.01 -2.93
CA ALA A 88 -12.90 -2.91 -1.98
C ALA A 88 -13.48 -3.32 -0.62
N SER A 89 -13.57 -4.63 -0.33
CA SER A 89 -14.23 -5.15 0.88
C SER A 89 -13.55 -4.73 2.19
N TYR A 90 -12.28 -4.34 2.13
CA TYR A 90 -11.55 -3.77 3.28
C TYR A 90 -12.04 -2.38 3.69
N LYS A 91 -12.88 -1.71 2.88
CA LYS A 91 -13.42 -0.41 3.22
C LYS A 91 -14.48 -0.53 4.30
N ARG A 92 -14.31 0.26 5.36
CA ARG A 92 -15.29 0.36 6.46
C ARG A 92 -16.62 0.91 5.93
N GLN A 93 -17.70 0.27 6.34
CA GLN A 93 -19.07 0.66 6.02
C GLN A 93 -19.82 0.97 7.31
N PHE A 94 -20.54 2.09 7.31
CA PHE A 94 -21.37 2.51 8.43
C PHE A 94 -22.80 2.68 7.93
N LEU A 95 -23.77 2.09 8.66
CA LEU A 95 -25.18 2.30 8.42
C LEU A 95 -25.75 3.19 9.53
N LEU A 96 -26.14 4.42 9.17
CA LEU A 96 -26.74 5.37 10.09
C LEU A 96 -28.26 5.44 9.86
N ASN A 97 -29.04 5.06 10.87
CA ASN A 97 -30.50 5.04 10.81
C ASN A 97 -31.11 5.94 11.89
N GLY A 98 -32.19 6.64 11.57
CA GLY A 98 -32.93 7.49 12.50
C GLY A 98 -33.60 8.66 11.78
N LYS A 99 -34.57 9.29 12.45
CA LYS A 99 -35.30 10.44 11.88
C LYS A 99 -34.37 11.61 11.52
N ASP A 100 -33.31 11.80 12.30
CA ASP A 100 -32.39 12.93 12.18
C ASP A 100 -30.99 12.51 11.69
N SER A 101 -30.87 11.35 11.03
CA SER A 101 -29.56 10.84 10.55
C SER A 101 -28.89 11.79 9.55
N SER A 102 -29.67 12.40 8.65
CA SER A 102 -29.18 13.37 7.66
C SER A 102 -28.57 14.59 8.34
N LYS A 103 -29.35 15.26 9.21
CA LYS A 103 -28.89 16.41 10.01
C LYS A 103 -27.67 16.12 10.87
N PHE A 104 -27.62 14.93 11.46
CA PHE A 104 -26.48 14.51 12.25
C PHE A 104 -25.22 14.38 11.37
N LEU A 105 -25.34 13.73 10.21
CA LEU A 105 -24.21 13.56 9.31
C LEU A 105 -23.75 14.89 8.73
N ASP A 106 -24.68 15.77 8.37
CA ASP A 106 -24.42 17.13 7.86
C ASP A 106 -23.59 17.96 8.85
N ALA A 107 -23.87 17.84 10.16
CA ALA A 107 -23.07 18.50 11.20
C ALA A 107 -21.64 17.93 11.36
N LEU A 108 -21.35 16.74 10.85
CA LEU A 108 -20.04 16.07 10.98
C LEU A 108 -19.15 16.26 9.76
N VAL A 109 -19.71 16.58 8.60
CA VAL A 109 -18.97 16.68 7.35
C VAL A 109 -18.91 18.12 6.86
N THR A 110 -17.97 18.41 5.97
CA THR A 110 -17.82 19.74 5.38
C THR A 110 -18.65 19.94 4.11
N SER A 111 -19.27 18.87 3.61
CA SER A 111 -20.12 18.88 2.43
C SER A 111 -21.58 18.92 2.86
N ASP A 112 -22.40 19.66 2.13
CA ASP A 112 -23.84 19.74 2.39
C ASP A 112 -24.52 18.43 1.96
N ILE A 113 -25.02 17.68 2.93
CA ILE A 113 -25.75 16.41 2.72
C ILE A 113 -27.25 16.68 2.55
N GLU A 114 -27.76 17.81 3.03
CA GLU A 114 -29.18 18.17 2.92
C GLU A 114 -29.52 18.91 1.61
N SER A 115 -28.52 19.33 0.82
CA SER A 115 -28.75 19.99 -0.48
C SER A 115 -29.39 19.08 -1.54
N GLU A 116 -30.46 19.58 -2.17
CA GLU A 116 -31.12 19.00 -3.36
C GLU A 116 -30.43 19.39 -4.68
#